data_AF-A0A2Z5X412-F1
#
_entry.id   AF-A0A2Z5X412-F1
#
_cell.length_a   1.000
_cell.length_b   1.000
_cell.length_c   1.000
_cell.angle_alpha   90.00
_cell.angle_beta   90.00
_cell.angle_gamma   90.00
#
_symmetry.space_group_name_H-M   'P 1'
#
loop_
_entity.id
_entity.type
_entity.pdbx_description
1 polymer ?
#
loop_
_entity_poly.entity_id
_entity_poly.type
_entity_poly.pdbx_seq_one_letter_code
_entity_poly.pdbx_strand_id
1 'polypeptide(L)' 'MRLIFTTSFNKFQSINATQAWSLFLTGCKKDDSLGKNPMIGKYLTVAILGAVIAQILEAILMSS' A
#
# COMPACT_ATOMS: atom_id res chain seq x y z
N MET A 1 7.94 2.06 20.11
CA MET A 1 8.95 1.36 19.28
C MET A 1 8.49 1.39 17.82
N ARG A 2 9.35 1.75 16.87
CA ARG A 2 9.08 1.64 15.42
C ARG A 2 9.27 0.18 15.00
N LEU A 3 8.26 -0.46 14.44
CA LEU A 3 8.25 -1.89 14.08
C LEU A 3 9.37 -2.30 13.11
N ILE A 4 9.76 -1.44 12.16
CA ILE A 4 10.81 -1.73 11.17
C ILE A 4 12.24 -1.80 11.75
N PHE A 5 12.46 -1.30 12.98
CA PHE A 5 13.77 -1.38 13.65
C PHE A 5 13.75 -2.33 14.85
N THR A 6 12.79 -3.25 14.92
CA THR A 6 12.84 -4.34 15.89
C THR A 6 13.65 -5.49 15.29
N THR A 7 14.39 -6.21 16.15
CA THR A 7 15.14 -7.41 15.77
C THR A 7 14.27 -8.52 15.18
N SER A 8 12.94 -8.46 15.36
CA SER A 8 11.98 -9.36 14.70
C SER A 8 11.75 -9.02 13.22
N PHE A 9 11.69 -7.73 12.86
CA PHE A 9 11.45 -7.29 11.47
C PHE A 9 12.70 -7.39 10.59
N ASN A 10 13.89 -7.27 11.20
CA ASN A 10 15.19 -7.36 10.53
C ASN A 10 15.56 -8.79 10.03
N LYS A 11 14.58 -9.69 9.90
CA LYS A 11 14.74 -11.10 9.47
C LYS A 11 14.14 -11.37 8.08
N PHE A 12 14.00 -10.37 7.22
CA PHE A 12 13.37 -10.52 5.90
C PHE A 12 11.97 -11.16 5.97
N GLN A 13 11.21 -10.84 7.02
CA GLN A 13 9.90 -11.41 7.21
C GLN A 13 8.98 -10.95 6.07
N SER A 14 8.34 -11.90 5.38
CA SER A 14 7.43 -11.59 4.28
C SER A 14 6.23 -10.80 4.81
N ILE A 15 5.95 -9.66 4.19
CA ILE A 15 4.78 -8.82 4.49
C ILE A 15 3.77 -8.90 3.34
N ASN A 16 2.49 -8.89 3.67
CA ASN A 16 1.43 -8.83 2.65
C ASN A 16 1.15 -7.39 2.19
N ALA A 17 0.35 -7.22 1.14
CA ALA A 17 0.02 -5.92 0.58
C ALA A 17 -0.65 -4.97 1.59
N THR A 18 -1.52 -5.48 2.47
CA THR A 18 -2.17 -4.67 3.52
C THR A 18 -1.17 -4.14 4.53
N GLN A 19 -0.20 -4.97 4.94
CA GLN A 19 0.87 -4.56 5.85
C GLN A 19 1.81 -3.54 5.20
N ALA A 20 2.16 -3.76 3.93
CA ALA A 20 2.99 -2.83 3.16
C ALA A 20 2.33 -1.45 3.06
N TRP A 21 1.04 -1.40 2.72
CA TRP A 21 0.29 -0.14 2.68
C TRP A 21 0.13 0.49 4.08
N SER A 22 -0.06 -0.31 5.12
CA SER A 22 -0.20 0.20 6.50
C SER A 22 1.10 0.87 6.95
N LEU A 23 2.24 0.22 6.67
CA LEU A 23 3.56 0.80 6.93
C LEU A 23 3.77 2.06 6.10
N PHE A 24 3.46 2.05 4.80
CA PHE A 24 3.61 3.22 3.94
C PHE A 24 2.82 4.43 4.47
N LEU A 25 1.53 4.27 4.75
CA LEU A 25 0.65 5.35 5.19
C LEU A 25 0.97 5.85 6.61
N THR A 26 1.54 5.01 7.46
CA THR A 26 1.87 5.39 8.84
C THR A 26 3.33 5.82 9.03
N GLY A 27 4.11 5.94 7.95
CA GLY A 27 5.55 6.22 8.04
C GLY A 27 6.30 5.14 8.82
N CYS A 28 5.95 3.89 8.54
CA CYS A 28 6.47 2.66 9.13
C CYS A 28 6.29 2.54 10.65
N LYS A 29 5.24 3.17 11.19
CA LYS A 29 4.92 3.13 12.62
C LYS A 29 4.01 1.96 12.99
N LYS A 30 3.06 1.60 12.12
CA LYS A 30 2.09 0.51 12.33
C LYS A 30 1.90 -0.30 11.05
N ASP A 31 1.91 -1.61 11.15
CA ASP A 31 1.71 -2.54 10.04
C ASP A 31 0.27 -3.06 9.92
N ASP A 32 -0.61 -2.68 10.84
CA ASP A 32 -1.99 -3.14 10.93
C ASP A 32 -3.04 -2.02 10.80
N SER A 33 -2.60 -0.82 10.40
CA SER A 33 -3.47 0.36 10.29
C SER A 33 -4.61 0.19 9.28
N LEU A 34 -4.43 -0.64 8.24
CA LEU A 34 -5.48 -1.01 7.28
C LEU A 34 -6.20 -2.31 7.68
N GLY A 35 -5.96 -2.80 8.90
CA GLY A 35 -6.51 -4.06 9.41
C GLY A 35 -5.67 -5.28 9.05
N LYS A 36 -6.15 -6.45 9.49
CA LYS A 36 -5.46 -7.74 9.34
C LYS A 36 -5.84 -8.52 8.08
N ASN A 37 -6.85 -8.06 7.33
CA ASN A 37 -7.28 -8.76 6.13
C ASN A 37 -6.31 -8.48 4.96
N PRO A 38 -5.63 -9.50 4.40
CA PRO A 38 -4.63 -9.32 3.34
C PRO A 38 -5.22 -8.83 2.01
N MET A 39 -6.55 -8.87 1.82
CA MET A 39 -7.22 -8.39 0.61
C MET A 39 -7.32 -6.86 0.55
N ILE A 40 -7.34 -6.17 1.70
CA ILE A 40 -7.55 -4.72 1.75
C ILE A 40 -6.45 -3.98 0.97
N GLY A 41 -5.18 -4.36 1.16
CA GLY A 41 -4.08 -3.80 0.40
C GLY A 41 -4.16 -4.10 -1.11
N LYS A 42 -4.69 -5.27 -1.50
CA LYS A 42 -4.90 -5.59 -2.92
C LYS A 42 -5.98 -4.70 -3.54
N TYR A 43 -7.11 -4.52 -2.86
CA TYR A 43 -8.17 -3.63 -3.34
C TYR A 43 -7.70 -2.18 -3.44
N LEU A 44 -6.93 -1.71 -2.45
CA LEU A 44 -6.33 -0.37 -2.49
C LEU A 44 -5.40 -0.20 -3.70
N THR A 45 -4.54 -1.19 -3.97
CA THR A 45 -3.66 -1.16 -5.14
C THR A 45 -4.44 -1.08 -6.45
N VAL A 46 -5.47 -1.93 -6.63
CA VAL A 46 -6.29 -1.93 -7.85
C VAL A 46 -7.07 -0.62 -8.00
N ALA A 47 -7.58 -0.06 -6.91
CA ALA A 47 -8.29 1.22 -6.93
C ALA A 47 -7.38 2.37 -7.37
N ILE A 48 -6.17 2.46 -6.81
CA ILE A 48 -5.18 3.48 -7.19
C ILE A 48 -4.77 3.32 -8.66
N LEU A 49 -4.49 2.09 -9.11
CA LEU A 49 -4.15 1.84 -10.51
C LEU A 49 -5.30 2.23 -11.45
N GLY A 50 -6.53 1.86 -11.12
CA GLY A 50 -7.71 2.24 -11.90
C GLY A 50 -7.88 3.75 -12.00
N ALA A 51 -7.70 4.48 -10.90
CA ALA A 51 -7.77 5.94 -10.89
C ALA A 51 -6.67 6.58 -11.75
N VAL A 52 -5.43 6.10 -11.64
CA VAL A 52 -4.30 6.61 -12.46
C VAL A 52 -4.54 6.34 -13.93
N ILE A 53 -4.97 5.13 -14.31
CA ILE A 53 -5.25 4.77 -15.70
C ILE A 53 -6.38 5.62 -16.26
N ALA A 54 -7.46 5.82 -15.50
CA ALA A 54 -8.59 6.65 -15.92
C ALA A 54 -8.17 8.11 -16.18
N GLN A 55 -7.36 8.68 -15.29
CA GLN A 55 -6.83 10.04 -15.43
C GLN A 55 -5.89 10.19 -16.64
N ILE A 56 -5.01 9.20 -16.86
CA ILE A 56 -4.15 9.18 -18.06
C ILE A 56 -4.99 9.12 -19.33
N LEU A 57 -6.01 8.26 -19.37
CA LEU A 57 -6.88 8.11 -20.53
C LEU A 57 -7.66 9.40 -20.82
N GLU A 58 -8.23 10.02 -19.78
CA GLU A 58 -8.93 11.30 -19.88
C GLU A 58 -8.01 12.40 -20.42
N ALA A 59 -6.79 12.52 -19.88
CA ALA A 59 -5.82 13.50 -20.33
C ALA A 59 -5.44 13.32 -21.81
N ILE A 60 -5.28 12.07 -22.27
CA ILE A 60 -5.01 11.77 -23.68
C ILE A 60 -6.19 12.19 -24.56
N LEU A 61 -7.42 11.83 -24.19
CA LEU A 61 -8.62 12.14 -24.97
C LEU A 61 -8.94 13.64 -25.02
N MET A 62 -8.66 14.38 -23.96
CA MET A 62 -8.82 15.85 -23.94
C MET A 62 -7.71 16.59 -24.68
N SER A 63 -6.56 15.94 -24.91
CA SER A 63 -5.42 16.52 -25.63
C SER A 63 -5.50 16.40 -27.15
N SER A 64 -6.35 15.50 -27.66
CA SER A 64 -6.62 15.28 -29.09
C SER A 64 -7.77 16.13 -29.60
#